data_AF-A0A817AWQ4-F1
#
_entry.id   AF-A0A817AWQ4-F1
#
_cell.length_a   1.000
_cell.length_b   1.000
_cell.length_c   1.000
_cell.angle_alpha   90.00
_cell.angle_beta   90.00
_cell.angle_gamma   90.00
#
_symmetry.space_group_name_H-M   'P 1'
#
loop_
_entity.id
_entity.type
_entity.pdbx_description
1 polymer ?
#
loop_
_entity_poly.entity_id
_entity_poly.type
_entity_poly.pdbx_seq_one_letter_code
_entity_poly.pdbx_strand_id
1 'polypeptide(L)'
;LPKGCIKEIEKLCRDYLWSSNPEARGNAKVAWYDLCLPKREGGIGLRNLLLWNKALTLRLVWLQFAGTNSLWVAWNKEHRLKRCNYWNAEPQPGHSWIWKSLISLRPLARQLIGCDIGNGLQASYWWDDWLPQGPLIDFIGTSGPCRLGIPIAST
;
A
#
# COMPACT_ATOMS: atom_id res chain seq x y z
N LEU A 1 -2.46 8.22 5.38
CA LEU A 1 -2.62 9.23 6.44
C LEU A 1 -1.60 9.01 7.54
N PRO A 2 -0.93 10.07 8.01
CA PRO A 2 -0.05 9.99 9.17
C PRO A 2 -0.80 9.47 10.40
N LYS A 3 -0.12 8.71 11.26
CA LYS A 3 -0.72 8.14 12.47
C LYS A 3 -1.29 9.20 13.41
N GLY A 4 -0.68 10.39 13.48
CA GLY A 4 -1.17 11.52 14.26
C GLY A 4 -2.57 11.97 13.81
N CYS A 5 -2.76 12.20 12.52
CA CYS A 5 -4.07 12.57 11.97
C CYS A 5 -5.14 11.51 12.26
N ILE A 6 -4.79 10.22 12.15
CA ILE A 6 -5.71 9.13 12.48
C ILE A 6 -6.12 9.22 13.96
N LYS A 7 -5.17 9.40 14.87
CA LYS A 7 -5.45 9.54 16.31
C LYS A 7 -6.36 10.72 16.63
N GLU A 8 -6.14 11.86 15.99
CA GLU A 8 -7.01 13.04 16.17
C GLU A 8 -8.43 12.79 15.66
N ILE A 9 -8.58 12.14 14.50
CA ILE A 9 -9.91 11.78 13.98
C ILE A 9 -10.60 10.77 14.92
N GLU A 10 -9.89 9.72 15.36
CA GLU A 10 -10.43 8.74 16.31
C GLU A 10 -10.80 9.37 17.64
N LYS A 11 -10.05 10.38 18.09
CA LYS A 11 -10.37 11.17 19.28
C LYS A 11 -11.68 11.94 19.08
N LEU A 12 -11.82 12.69 17.99
CA LEU A 12 -13.07 13.42 17.68
C LEU A 12 -14.28 12.49 17.62
N CYS A 13 -14.14 11.31 16.98
CA CYS A 13 -15.21 10.33 16.93
C CYS A 13 -15.55 9.74 18.30
N ARG A 14 -14.55 9.52 19.16
CA ARG A 14 -14.73 9.04 20.53
C ARG A 14 -15.41 10.09 21.40
N ASP A 15 -14.98 11.33 21.30
CA ASP A 15 -15.56 12.45 22.04
C ASP A 15 -17.02 12.64 21.63
N TYR A 16 -17.34 12.59 20.33
CA TYR A 16 -18.73 12.60 19.86
C TYR A 16 -19.58 11.46 20.43
N LEU A 17 -19.02 10.26 20.54
CA LEU A 17 -19.77 9.08 21.00
C LEU A 17 -20.00 9.06 22.52
N TRP A 18 -19.03 9.53 23.30
CA TRP A 18 -19.03 9.37 24.76
C TRP A 18 -19.15 10.66 25.55
N SER A 19 -18.98 11.83 24.93
CA SER A 19 -19.15 13.13 25.58
C SER A 19 -20.36 13.85 24.99
N SER A 20 -21.31 14.20 25.87
CA SER A 20 -22.42 15.10 25.52
C SER A 20 -22.00 16.57 25.54
N ASN A 21 -20.81 16.87 26.09
CA ASN A 21 -20.25 18.20 26.25
C ASN A 21 -18.75 18.17 25.91
N PRO A 22 -18.26 18.94 24.92
CA PRO A 22 -16.86 18.90 24.48
C PRO A 22 -15.84 19.32 25.56
N GLU A 23 -16.27 20.03 26.60
CA GLU A 23 -15.40 20.41 27.74
C GLU A 23 -15.38 19.36 28.87
N ALA A 24 -16.35 18.44 28.89
CA ALA A 24 -16.40 17.38 29.87
C ALA A 24 -15.60 16.17 29.38
N ARG A 25 -14.63 15.71 30.19
CA ARG A 25 -13.98 14.41 29.96
C ARG A 25 -15.01 13.30 30.12
N GLY A 26 -15.62 12.87 29.01
CA GLY A 26 -16.44 11.67 28.96
C GLY A 26 -15.56 10.45 29.20
N ASN A 27 -15.86 9.66 30.24
CA ASN A 27 -15.18 8.39 30.45
C ASN A 27 -15.62 7.41 29.35
N ALA A 28 -14.72 7.09 28.41
CA ALA A 28 -14.98 6.09 27.39
C ALA A 28 -15.26 4.74 28.07
N LYS A 29 -16.46 4.20 27.85
CA LYS A 29 -16.91 2.96 28.50
C LYS A 29 -16.38 1.70 27.83
N VAL A 30 -16.03 1.80 26.55
CA VAL A 30 -15.57 0.69 25.70
C VAL A 30 -14.35 1.16 24.91
N ALA A 31 -13.35 0.28 24.73
CA ALA A 31 -12.18 0.63 23.95
C ALA A 31 -12.56 0.88 22.48
N TRP A 32 -11.88 1.85 21.85
CA TRP A 32 -12.16 2.22 20.46
C TRP A 32 -12.00 1.05 19.49
N TYR A 33 -11.04 0.17 19.76
CA TYR A 33 -10.79 -1.05 18.98
C TYR A 33 -12.00 -1.99 18.98
N ASP A 34 -12.64 -2.21 20.14
CA ASP A 34 -13.77 -3.12 20.27
C ASP A 34 -15.01 -2.59 19.53
N LEU A 35 -15.20 -1.27 19.53
CA LEU A 35 -16.26 -0.63 18.74
C LEU A 35 -16.09 -0.86 17.24
N CYS A 36 -14.84 -0.99 16.78
CA CYS A 36 -14.54 -1.24 15.37
C CYS A 36 -14.74 -2.70 14.94
N LEU A 37 -14.98 -3.62 15.87
CA LEU A 37 -15.24 -5.01 15.52
C LEU A 37 -16.59 -5.15 14.78
N PRO A 38 -16.75 -6.17 13.93
CA PRO A 38 -18.03 -6.51 13.33
C PRO A 38 -19.13 -6.74 14.38
N LYS A 39 -20.39 -6.47 14.02
CA LYS A 39 -21.55 -6.69 14.92
C LYS A 39 -21.65 -8.13 15.44
N ARG A 40 -21.27 -9.10 14.61
CA ARG A 40 -21.20 -10.53 14.97
C ARG A 40 -20.14 -10.85 16.04
N GLU A 41 -19.15 -9.98 16.21
CA GLU A 41 -18.04 -10.11 17.18
C GLU A 41 -18.25 -9.19 18.39
N GLY A 42 -19.46 -8.62 18.56
CA GLY A 42 -19.82 -7.78 19.70
C GLY A 42 -19.47 -6.29 19.55
N GLY A 43 -18.87 -5.89 18.42
CA GLY A 43 -18.63 -4.48 18.11
C GLY A 43 -19.85 -3.78 17.49
N ILE A 44 -19.71 -2.49 17.18
CA ILE A 44 -20.76 -1.71 16.50
C ILE A 44 -20.52 -1.58 15.00
N GLY A 45 -19.38 -2.09 14.49
CA GLY A 45 -19.03 -2.07 13.08
C GLY A 45 -18.43 -0.75 12.58
N LEU A 46 -17.85 0.07 13.48
CA LEU A 46 -17.09 1.25 13.05
C LEU A 46 -15.83 0.82 12.29
N ARG A 47 -15.36 1.66 11.37
CA ARG A 47 -14.13 1.33 10.62
C ARG A 47 -12.90 1.65 11.46
N ASN A 48 -12.05 0.65 11.67
CA ASN A 48 -10.70 0.88 12.19
C ASN A 48 -9.90 1.69 11.16
N LEU A 49 -9.66 2.97 11.44
CA LEU A 49 -9.06 3.89 10.48
C LEU A 49 -7.61 3.54 10.15
N LEU A 50 -6.88 2.92 11.08
CA LEU A 50 -5.53 2.45 10.83
C LEU A 50 -5.51 1.32 9.80
N LEU A 51 -6.36 0.31 9.98
CA LEU A 51 -6.50 -0.81 9.04
C LEU A 51 -7.04 -0.32 7.69
N TRP A 52 -8.02 0.56 7.72
CA TRP A 52 -8.65 1.10 6.52
C TRP A 52 -7.67 1.95 5.71
N ASN A 53 -6.86 2.79 6.37
CA ASN A 53 -5.79 3.53 5.72
C ASN A 53 -4.73 2.60 5.09
N LYS A 54 -4.39 1.49 5.74
CA LYS A 54 -3.47 0.48 5.17
C LYS A 54 -4.06 -0.14 3.91
N ALA A 55 -5.33 -0.54 3.93
CA ALA A 55 -6.04 -1.09 2.78
C ALA A 55 -6.13 -0.10 1.61
N LEU A 56 -6.46 1.17 1.88
CA LEU A 56 -6.46 2.21 0.84
C LEU A 56 -5.07 2.46 0.26
N THR A 57 -4.03 2.40 1.09
CA THR A 57 -2.65 2.54 0.62
C THR A 57 -2.27 1.38 -0.29
N LEU A 58 -2.65 0.13 0.04
CA LEU A 58 -2.48 -1.01 -0.85
C LEU A 58 -3.27 -0.86 -2.15
N ARG A 59 -4.49 -0.32 -2.11
CA ARG A 59 -5.25 0.00 -3.32
C ARG A 59 -4.51 0.98 -4.22
N LEU A 60 -3.86 2.01 -3.65
CA LEU A 60 -3.02 2.93 -4.41
C LEU A 60 -1.79 2.25 -5.03
N VAL A 61 -1.20 1.26 -4.35
CA VAL A 61 -0.15 0.41 -4.95
C VAL A 61 -0.72 -0.36 -6.14
N TRP A 62 -1.85 -1.04 -5.97
CA TRP A 62 -2.50 -1.82 -7.02
C TRP A 62 -2.84 -0.96 -8.26
N LEU A 63 -3.27 0.29 -8.09
CA LEU A 63 -3.57 1.20 -9.21
C LEU A 63 -2.36 1.46 -10.13
N GLN A 64 -1.13 1.31 -9.64
CA GLN A 64 0.08 1.43 -10.47
C GLN A 64 0.16 0.32 -11.53
N PHE A 65 -0.38 -0.85 -11.21
CA PHE A 65 -0.35 -2.06 -12.03
C PHE A 65 -1.63 -2.28 -12.83
N ALA A 66 -2.78 -1.82 -12.31
CA ALA A 66 -4.10 -2.07 -12.88
C ALA A 66 -4.39 -1.37 -14.24
N GLY A 67 -3.38 -0.85 -14.93
CA GLY A 67 -3.54 -0.24 -16.26
C GLY A 67 -4.48 0.98 -16.29
N THR A 68 -4.65 1.68 -15.17
CA THR A 68 -5.60 2.80 -15.09
C THR A 68 -5.05 4.08 -15.75
N ASN A 69 -5.89 4.79 -16.51
CA ASN A 69 -5.59 6.13 -17.06
C ASN A 69 -5.63 7.24 -16.00
N SER A 70 -5.22 6.92 -14.77
CA SER A 70 -5.16 7.91 -13.69
C SER A 70 -3.97 8.83 -13.90
N LEU A 71 -4.22 10.15 -13.91
CA LEU A 71 -3.16 11.16 -13.95
C LEU A 71 -2.13 10.97 -12.82
N TRP A 72 -2.60 10.57 -11.63
CA TRP A 72 -1.72 10.30 -10.50
C TRP A 72 -0.79 9.11 -10.80
N VAL A 73 -1.28 8.03 -11.42
CA VAL A 73 -0.45 6.89 -11.82
C VAL A 73 0.57 7.31 -12.89
N ALA A 74 0.13 8.02 -13.93
CA ALA A 74 1.02 8.52 -14.98
C ALA A 74 2.12 9.43 -14.41
N TRP A 75 1.77 10.35 -13.51
CA TRP A 75 2.72 11.22 -12.85
C TRP A 75 3.73 10.45 -11.98
N ASN A 76 3.28 9.43 -11.23
CA ASN A 76 4.18 8.61 -10.42
C ASN A 76 5.12 7.77 -11.31
N LYS A 77 4.62 7.21 -12.42
CA LYS A 77 5.46 6.49 -13.38
C LYS A 77 6.57 7.40 -13.91
N GLU A 78 6.23 8.60 -14.37
CA GLU A 78 7.20 9.54 -14.94
C GLU A 78 8.17 10.12 -13.91
N HIS A 79 7.68 10.55 -12.73
CA HIS A 79 8.48 11.33 -11.79
C HIS A 79 9.10 10.51 -10.65
N ARG A 80 8.45 9.42 -10.23
CA ARG A 80 8.89 8.61 -9.08
C ARG A 80 9.58 7.33 -9.51
N LEU A 81 8.99 6.61 -10.46
CA LEU A 81 9.53 5.34 -10.94
C LEU A 81 10.56 5.55 -12.06
N LYS A 82 10.36 6.52 -12.96
CA LYS A 82 11.24 6.79 -14.10
C LYS A 82 11.49 5.50 -14.89
N ARG A 83 12.72 4.96 -14.83
CA ARG A 83 13.14 3.70 -15.47
C ARG A 83 13.17 2.50 -14.51
N CYS A 84 12.83 2.73 -13.25
CA CYS A 84 12.70 1.69 -12.23
C CYS A 84 11.26 1.17 -12.21
N ASN A 85 11.06 -0.03 -11.68
CA ASN A 85 9.73 -0.52 -11.39
C ASN A 85 9.38 -0.29 -9.91
N TYR A 86 8.12 -0.50 -9.56
CA TYR A 86 7.70 -0.29 -8.18
C TYR A 86 8.40 -1.24 -7.18
N TRP A 87 8.76 -2.44 -7.61
CA TRP A 87 9.36 -3.48 -6.76
C TRP A 87 10.80 -3.17 -6.37
N ASN A 88 11.57 -2.51 -7.24
CA ASN A 88 12.95 -2.13 -6.99
C ASN A 88 13.14 -0.64 -6.62
N ALA A 89 12.06 0.17 -6.64
CA ALA A 89 12.15 1.60 -6.32
C ALA A 89 12.55 1.85 -4.85
N GLU A 90 13.65 2.55 -4.60
CA GLU A 90 14.05 2.89 -3.22
C GLU A 90 13.51 4.26 -2.76
N PRO A 91 13.22 4.42 -1.46
CA PRO A 91 12.77 5.69 -0.92
C PRO A 91 13.95 6.68 -0.82
N GLN A 92 13.89 7.77 -1.59
CA GLN A 92 14.93 8.82 -1.60
C GLN A 92 14.64 9.96 -0.60
N PRO A 93 15.68 10.68 -0.13
CA PRO A 93 15.52 11.97 0.55
C PRO A 93 14.79 12.95 -0.38
N GLY A 94 13.61 13.45 0.02
CA GLY A 94 12.73 14.27 -0.84
C GLY A 94 11.49 13.54 -1.37
N HIS A 95 11.39 12.21 -1.21
CA HIS A 95 10.13 11.52 -1.48
C HIS A 95 9.04 11.91 -0.48
N SER A 96 7.83 12.08 -1.00
CA SER A 96 6.66 12.42 -0.17
C SER A 96 6.37 11.31 0.83
N TRP A 97 5.78 11.67 1.97
CA TRP A 97 5.42 10.71 3.01
C TRP A 97 4.52 9.59 2.46
N ILE A 98 3.57 9.93 1.56
CA ILE A 98 2.69 8.93 0.95
C ILE A 98 3.46 7.93 0.09
N TRP A 99 4.46 8.38 -0.67
CA TRP A 99 5.27 7.49 -1.49
C TRP A 99 6.11 6.54 -0.65
N LYS A 100 6.71 7.05 0.43
CA LYS A 100 7.41 6.21 1.42
C LYS A 100 6.46 5.20 2.07
N SER A 101 5.22 5.60 2.37
CA SER A 101 4.19 4.69 2.87
C SER A 101 3.82 3.61 1.86
N LEU A 102 3.71 3.95 0.56
CA LEU A 102 3.48 2.97 -0.50
C LEU A 102 4.62 1.95 -0.55
N ILE A 103 5.87 2.40 -0.60
CA ILE A 103 7.04 1.50 -0.62
C ILE A 103 7.09 0.63 0.63
N SER A 104 6.78 1.18 1.81
CA SER A 104 6.81 0.42 3.07
C SER A 104 5.84 -0.77 3.10
N LEU A 105 4.76 -0.71 2.32
CA LEU A 105 3.79 -1.80 2.19
C LEU A 105 4.13 -2.81 1.08
N ARG A 106 5.25 -2.65 0.39
CA ARG A 106 5.70 -3.56 -0.68
C ARG A 106 5.68 -5.04 -0.28
N PRO A 107 6.20 -5.47 0.89
CA PRO A 107 6.20 -6.90 1.23
C PRO A 107 4.80 -7.50 1.32
N LEU A 108 3.84 -6.71 1.80
CA LEU A 108 2.45 -7.11 1.86
C LEU A 108 1.77 -7.05 0.49
N ALA A 109 2.07 -6.03 -0.32
CA ALA A 109 1.55 -5.91 -1.66
C ALA A 109 2.00 -7.09 -2.55
N ARG A 110 3.23 -7.57 -2.36
CA ARG A 110 3.78 -8.73 -3.07
C ARG A 110 2.93 -10.00 -2.90
N GLN A 111 2.37 -10.19 -1.70
CA GLN A 111 1.52 -11.33 -1.39
C GLN A 111 0.12 -11.24 -2.03
N LEU A 112 -0.27 -10.06 -2.50
CA LEU A 112 -1.63 -9.75 -2.95
C LEU A 112 -1.71 -9.43 -4.45
N ILE A 113 -0.59 -9.13 -5.09
CA ILE A 113 -0.52 -8.69 -6.49
C ILE A 113 0.28 -9.73 -7.27
N GLY A 114 -0.42 -10.48 -8.13
CA GLY A 114 0.19 -11.32 -9.16
C GLY A 114 0.24 -10.61 -10.51
N CYS A 115 1.09 -11.09 -11.40
CA CYS A 115 1.20 -10.61 -12.77
C CYS A 115 0.65 -11.66 -13.75
N ASP A 116 -0.36 -11.28 -14.53
CA ASP A 116 -0.77 -12.04 -15.70
C ASP A 116 -0.05 -11.44 -16.92
N ILE A 117 0.75 -12.26 -17.61
CA ILE A 117 1.68 -11.79 -18.64
C ILE A 117 0.92 -11.17 -19.83
N GLY A 118 -0.18 -11.79 -20.25
CA GLY A 118 -0.89 -11.39 -21.46
C GLY A 118 0.05 -11.26 -22.67
N ASN A 119 0.22 -10.02 -23.17
CA ASN A 119 1.11 -9.70 -24.30
C ASN A 119 2.54 -9.29 -23.89
N GLY A 120 2.88 -9.33 -22.60
CA GLY A 120 4.20 -9.01 -22.06
C GLY A 120 4.53 -7.53 -21.94
N LEU A 121 3.81 -6.61 -22.59
CA LEU A 121 4.17 -5.19 -22.65
C LEU A 121 4.07 -4.43 -21.32
N GLN A 122 3.38 -4.99 -20.33
CA GLN A 122 3.18 -4.37 -19.02
C GLN A 122 3.79 -5.18 -17.86
N ALA A 123 4.38 -6.34 -18.16
CA ALA A 123 4.96 -7.24 -17.19
C ALA A 123 6.48 -7.06 -17.16
N SER A 124 7.09 -6.85 -16.00
CA SER A 124 8.54 -6.82 -15.89
C SER A 124 9.11 -8.23 -15.81
N TYR A 125 9.86 -8.64 -16.85
CA TYR A 125 10.47 -9.96 -16.96
C TYR A 125 11.20 -10.41 -15.68
N TRP A 126 11.98 -9.51 -15.07
CA TRP A 126 12.81 -9.85 -13.91
C TRP A 126 12.10 -9.76 -12.57
N TRP A 127 11.14 -8.85 -12.44
CA TRP A 127 10.69 -8.36 -11.14
C TRP A 127 9.23 -8.63 -10.83
N ASP A 128 8.40 -8.94 -11.82
CA ASP A 128 7.00 -9.27 -11.56
C ASP A 128 6.83 -10.75 -11.21
N ASP A 129 5.85 -11.06 -10.37
CA ASP A 129 5.47 -12.42 -9.99
C ASP A 129 4.58 -13.03 -11.07
N TRP A 130 5.18 -13.32 -12.22
CA TRP A 130 4.52 -14.06 -13.31
C TRP A 130 4.74 -15.58 -13.21
N LEU A 131 5.66 -16.03 -12.35
CA LEU A 131 5.86 -17.44 -12.00
C LEU A 131 5.24 -17.76 -10.63
N PRO A 132 4.76 -19.00 -10.41
CA PRO A 132 4.29 -19.44 -9.10
C PRO A 132 5.36 -19.36 -8.00
N GLN A 133 6.64 -19.37 -8.37
CA GLN A 133 7.78 -19.35 -7.44
C GLN A 133 8.22 -17.93 -7.04
N GLY A 134 7.60 -16.87 -7.59
CA GLY A 134 7.99 -15.48 -7.37
C GLY A 134 8.79 -14.90 -8.55
N PRO A 135 9.55 -13.81 -8.34
CA PRO A 135 10.25 -13.15 -9.45
C PRO A 135 11.52 -13.89 -9.81
N LEU A 136 11.86 -13.82 -11.10
CA LEU A 136 13.06 -14.46 -11.63
C LEU A 136 14.35 -13.90 -11.01
N ILE A 137 14.39 -12.61 -10.65
CA ILE A 137 15.56 -11.98 -10.06
C ILE A 137 15.93 -12.58 -8.69
N ASP A 138 14.94 -13.07 -7.93
CA ASP A 138 15.19 -13.67 -6.62
C ASP A 138 15.77 -15.09 -6.77
N PHE A 139 15.44 -15.79 -7.87
CA PHE A 139 15.96 -17.13 -8.15
C PHE A 139 17.36 -17.10 -8.76
N ILE A 140 17.60 -16.24 -9.75
CA ILE A 140 18.88 -16.18 -10.48
C ILE A 140 19.89 -15.25 -9.77
N GLY A 141 19.39 -14.34 -8.93
CA GLY A 141 20.18 -13.32 -8.25
C GLY A 141 20.46 -12.10 -9.13
N THR A 142 21.08 -11.09 -8.53
CA THR A 142 21.38 -9.80 -9.17
C THR A 142 22.30 -9.91 -10.39
N SER A 143 23.03 -11.02 -10.53
CA SER A 143 23.89 -11.32 -11.69
C SER A 143 23.12 -11.88 -12.88
N GLY A 144 21.86 -12.29 -12.69
CA GLY A 144 21.02 -12.94 -13.71
C GLY A 144 20.89 -12.16 -15.01
N PRO A 145 20.57 -10.85 -14.97
CA PRO A 145 20.52 -10.01 -16.17
C PRO A 145 21.79 -10.06 -17.01
N CYS A 146 22.96 -9.98 -16.37
CA CYS A 146 24.25 -10.07 -17.05
C CYS A 146 24.52 -11.47 -17.60
N ARG A 147 24.19 -12.53 -16.85
CA ARG A 147 24.46 -13.93 -17.25
C ARG A 147 23.60 -14.40 -18.42
N LEU A 148 22.33 -13.97 -18.47
CA LEU A 148 21.39 -14.34 -19.53
C LEU A 148 21.41 -13.36 -20.72
N GLY A 149 22.11 -12.23 -20.61
CA GLY A 149 22.13 -11.20 -21.65
C GLY A 149 20.78 -10.48 -21.83
N ILE A 150 19.86 -10.61 -20.87
CA ILE A 150 18.55 -9.96 -20.92
C ILE A 150 18.60 -8.69 -20.05
N PRO A 151 18.35 -7.49 -20.61
CA PRO A 151 18.37 -6.25 -19.86
C PRO A 151 17.47 -6.28 -18.61
N ILE A 152 17.90 -5.60 -17.54
CA ILE A 152 17.12 -5.57 -16.28
C ILE A 152 15.78 -4.82 -16.40
N ALA A 153 15.66 -3.97 -17.42
CA ALA A 153 14.48 -3.22 -17.75
C ALA A 153 13.60 -3.91 -18.82
N SER A 154 13.89 -5.17 -19.17
CA SER A 154 13.08 -5.93 -20.12
C SER A 154 11.66 -6.13 -19.58
N THR A 155 10.71 -6.01 -20.51
CA THR A 155 9.28 -6.28 -20.34
C THR A 155 9.02 -7.64 -20.97
#